data_AF-A0A2E0Z0H0-F1
#
_entry.id   AF-A0A2E0Z0H0-F1
#
_cell.length_a   1.000
_cell.length_b   1.000
_cell.length_c   1.000
_cell.angle_alpha   90.00
_cell.angle_beta   90.00
_cell.angle_gamma   90.00
#
_symmetry.space_group_name_H-M   'P 1'
#
loop_
_entity.id
_entity.type
_entity.pdbx_description
1 polymer ?
#
loop_
_entity_poly.entity_id
_entity_poly.type
_entity_poly.pdbx_seq_one_letter_code
_entity_poly.pdbx_strand_id
1 'polypeptide(L)' 'MIGVELAAGCECRVEVVDISESDVLFERYGTRIPVLRHPDGREMDWPFEQLALARFLRA' A
#
# COMPACT_ATOMS: atom_id res chain seq x y z
N MET A 1 8.44 -11.17 -2.50
CA MET A 1 9.09 -10.00 -1.89
C MET A 1 9.61 -9.11 -3.01
N ILE A 2 8.85 -8.09 -3.42
CA ILE A 2 9.34 -7.07 -4.36
C ILE A 2 9.87 -5.92 -3.52
N GLY A 3 11.18 -5.67 -3.59
CA GLY A 3 11.77 -4.48 -2.96
C GLY A 3 11.43 -3.26 -3.80
N VAL A 4 10.82 -2.25 -3.18
CA VAL A 4 10.59 -0.94 -3.82
C VAL A 4 11.58 0.03 -3.19
N GLU A 5 12.54 0.49 -3.99
CA GLU A 5 13.56 1.43 -3.51
C GLU A 5 13.00 2.85 -3.61
N LEU A 6 12.52 3.37 -2.48
CA LEU A 6 12.05 4.75 -2.36
C LEU A 6 13.26 5.63 -2.06
N ALA A 7 13.53 6.60 -2.93
CA ALA A 7 14.66 7.53 -2.84
C ALA A 7 14.56 8.46 -1.62
N ALA A 8 14.83 7.94 -0.41
CA ALA A 8 15.10 8.69 0.81
C ALA A 8 15.58 7.76 1.95
N GLY A 9 16.61 6.93 1.76
CA GLY A 9 17.38 6.31 2.87
C GLY A 9 16.63 5.46 3.90
N CYS A 10 15.36 5.13 3.67
CA CYS A 10 14.53 4.29 4.53
C CYS A 10 14.18 3.03 3.76
N GLU A 11 14.67 1.88 4.21
CA GLU A 11 14.26 0.58 3.66
C GLU A 11 12.77 0.35 3.99
N CYS A 12 11.88 0.69 3.07
CA CYS A 12 10.46 0.41 3.22
C CYS A 12 10.20 -1.02 2.73
N ARG A 13 9.75 -1.91 3.63
CA ARG A 13 9.31 -3.24 3.24
C ARG A 13 7.88 -3.16 2.72
N VAL A 14 7.67 -3.68 1.52
CA VAL A 14 6.34 -3.80 0.90
C VAL A 14 5.98 -5.28 0.78
N GLU A 15 4.77 -5.62 1.19
CA GLU A 15 4.14 -6.91 0.92
C GLU A 15 3.05 -6.70 -0.13
N VAL A 16 3.08 -7.50 -1.18
CA VAL A 16 2.03 -7.51 -2.21
C VAL A 16 1.07 -8.63 -1.86
N VAL A 17 -0.18 -8.27 -1.62
CA VAL A 17 -1.25 -9.21 -1.29
C VAL A 17 -2.18 -9.32 -2.49
N ASP A 18 -2.33 -10.53 -3.02
CA ASP A 18 -3.40 -10.85 -3.98
C ASP A 18 -4.70 -11.04 -3.21
N ILE A 19 -5.74 -10.32 -3.61
CA ILE A 19 -7.05 -10.35 -2.94
C ILE A 19 -8.03 -11.33 -3.58
N SER A 20 -7.68 -11.95 -4.71
CA SER A 20 -8.59 -12.80 -5.49
C SER A 20 -9.03 -14.07 -4.75
N GLU A 21 -8.25 -14.56 -3.79
CA GLU A 21 -8.57 -15.76 -3.00
C GLU A 21 -9.29 -15.45 -1.66
N SER A 22 -9.56 -14.17 -1.37
CA SER A 22 -10.18 -13.75 -0.12
C SER A 22 -11.43 -12.92 -0.37
N ASP A 23 -12.61 -13.52 -0.17
CA ASP A 23 -13.91 -12.86 -0.34
C ASP A 23 -14.00 -11.55 0.45
N VAL A 24 -13.45 -11.53 1.67
CA VAL A 24 -13.43 -10.34 2.54
C VAL A 24 -12.57 -9.22 1.95
N LEU A 25 -11.40 -9.55 1.41
CA LEU A 25 -10.53 -8.55 0.77
C LEU A 25 -11.08 -8.12 -0.58
N PHE A 26 -11.70 -9.03 -1.33
CA PHE A 26 -12.33 -8.75 -2.61
C PHE A 26 -13.53 -7.80 -2.45
N GLU A 27 -14.41 -8.04 -1.48
CA GLU A 27 -15.53 -7.14 -1.17
C GLU A 27 -15.04 -5.75 -0.75
N ARG A 28 -13.96 -5.70 0.05
CA ARG A 28 -13.44 -4.43 0.59
C ARG A 28 -12.62 -3.61 -0.42
N TYR A 29 -11.84 -4.27 -1.27
CA TYR A 29 -10.84 -3.61 -2.11
C TYR A 29 -10.99 -3.86 -3.61
N GLY A 30 -11.87 -4.77 -4.05
CA GLY A 30 -11.98 -5.20 -5.46
C GLY A 30 -12.16 -4.07 -6.48
N THR A 31 -12.79 -2.96 -6.09
CA THR A 31 -12.98 -1.76 -6.93
C THR A 31 -11.98 -0.63 -6.64
N ARG A 32 -11.19 -0.75 -5.57
CA ARG A 32 -10.25 0.26 -5.07
C ARG A 32 -8.79 -0.06 -5.40
N ILE A 33 -8.48 -1.32 -5.75
CA ILE A 33 -7.11 -1.72 -6.03
C ILE A 33 -6.50 -0.88 -7.17
N PRO A 34 -5.23 -0.44 -7.04
CA PRO A 34 -4.31 -0.72 -5.93
C PRO A 34 -4.56 0.17 -4.68
N VAL A 35 -4.46 -0.43 -3.49
CA VAL A 35 -4.56 0.26 -2.18
C VAL A 35 -3.31 -0.01 -1.35
N LEU A 36 -2.74 1.02 -0.74
CA LEU A 36 -1.68 0.86 0.25
C LEU A 36 -2.27 0.80 1.65
N ARG A 37 -1.79 -0.14 2.46
CA ARG A 37 -2.16 -0.25 3.88
C ARG A 37 -0.92 -0.17 4.75
N HIS A 38 -0.96 0.73 5.72
CA HIS A 38 0.10 0.89 6.71
C HIS A 38 -0.14 -0.06 7.90
N PRO A 39 0.90 -0.56 8.59
CA PRO A 39 0.73 -1.44 9.75
C PRO A 39 -0.13 -0.86 10.89
N ASP A 40 -0.21 0.46 11.00
CA ASP A 40 -1.09 1.15 11.97
C ASP A 40 -2.57 1.19 11.54
N GLY A 41 -2.91 0.63 10.38
CA GLY A 41 -4.27 0.53 9.86
C GLY A 41 -4.68 1.65 8.91
N ARG A 42 -3.83 2.65 8.63
CA ARG A 42 -4.13 3.66 7.61
C ARG A 42 -4.17 3.04 6.22
N GLU A 43 -5.04 3.58 5.37
CA GLU A 43 -5.14 3.20 3.97
C GLU A 43 -4.95 4.42 3.06
N MET A 44 -4.38 4.20 1.89
CA MET A 44 -4.30 5.17 0.82
C MET A 44 -4.76 4.52 -0.47
N ASP A 45 -5.79 5.09 -1.08
CA ASP A 45 -6.31 4.66 -2.37
C ASP A 45 -5.50 5.27 -3.51
N TRP A 46 -5.52 4.60 -4.66
CA TRP A 46 -4.99 5.15 -5.89
C TRP A 46 -5.80 6.38 -6.33
N PRO A 47 -5.18 7.44 -6.89
CA PRO A 47 -3.77 7.58 -7.25
C PRO A 47 -2.82 7.99 -6.11
N PHE A 48 -1.58 7.47 -6.14
CA PHE A 48 -0.54 7.83 -5.16
C PHE A 48 0.31 9.00 -5.67
N GLU A 49 0.05 10.19 -5.14
CA GLU A 49 0.94 11.34 -5.35
C GLU A 49 2.22 11.21 -4.52
N GLN A 50 3.38 11.59 -5.08
CA GLN A 50 4.69 11.37 -4.44
C GLN A 50 4.77 11.94 -3.01
N LEU A 51 4.29 13.17 -2.80
CA LEU A 51 4.32 13.80 -1.48
C LEU A 51 3.36 13.12 -0.50
N ALA A 52 2.18 12.71 -0.97
CA ALA A 52 1.20 11.99 -0.15
C ALA A 52 1.76 10.63 0.27
N LEU A 53 2.35 9.89 -0.68
CA LEU A 53 3.00 8.61 -0.43
C LEU A 53 4.17 8.74 0.56
N ALA A 54 5.05 9.74 0.37
CA ALA A 54 6.15 9.97 1.29
C ALA A 54 5.68 10.30 2.72
N ARG A 55 4.57 11.02 2.88
CA ARG A 55 3.96 11.28 4.20
C ARG A 55 3.32 10.03 4.78
N PHE A 56 2.68 9.22 3.95
CA PHE A 56 2.05 7.97 4.36
C PHE A 56 3.07 7.01 4.98
N LEU A 57 4.25 6.88 4.35
CA LEU A 57 5.31 5.94 4.73
C LEU A 57 6.17 6.36 5.92
N ARG A 58 6.14 7.63 6.34
CA ARG A 58 7.03 8.18 7.40
C ARG A 58 6.47 8.11 8.82
N ALA A 59 5.18 7.83 8.97
CA ALA A 59 4.49 7.80 10.26
C ALA A 59 4.37 6.35 10.73
#